data_AF-A0A9Q1ANY7-F1
#
_entry.id   AF-A0A9Q1ANY7-F1
#
_cell.length_a   1.000
_cell.length_b   1.000
_cell.length_c   1.000
_cell.angle_alpha   90.00
_cell.angle_beta   90.00
_cell.angle_gamma   90.00
#
_symmetry.space_group_name_H-M   'P 1'
#
loop_
_entity.id
_entity.type
_entity.pdbx_description
1 polymer ?
#
loop_
_entity_poly.entity_id
_entity_poly.type
_entity_poly.pdbx_seq_one_letter_code
_entity_poly.pdbx_strand_id
1 'polypeptide(L)'
;MKAIVGHRLPKFTKEQSALVKGSIDFLGVNYYTTNYATNNPAPNKVNFSYSGDSQTILSTSKGGHPIGTPTALNWLFIYPKGMYDLMLYIKDKYKNPPIYITENGLADANNASLPVEEAVKDGLRIRYLANHLQYLSKAI
;
A
#
# COMPACT_ATOMS: atom_id res chain seq x y z
N MET A 1 -10.88 12.28 -6.60
CA MET A 1 -12.04 11.47 -7.03
C MET A 1 -13.19 12.31 -7.59
N LYS A 2 -14.08 12.94 -6.79
CA LYS A 2 -15.27 13.65 -7.32
C LYS A 2 -14.98 14.65 -8.46
N ALA A 3 -13.97 15.51 -8.29
CA ALA A 3 -13.60 16.51 -9.28
C ALA A 3 -13.00 15.93 -10.58
N ILE A 4 -12.26 14.82 -10.50
CA ILE A 4 -11.54 14.24 -11.64
C ILE A 4 -12.41 13.23 -12.40
N VAL A 5 -13.08 12.33 -11.68
CA VAL A 5 -13.90 11.26 -12.26
C VAL A 5 -15.27 11.79 -12.73
N GLY A 6 -15.78 12.82 -12.05
CA GLY A 6 -17.02 13.50 -12.43
C GLY A 6 -18.23 12.58 -12.42
N HIS A 7 -19.01 12.62 -13.51
CA HIS A 7 -20.28 11.88 -13.65
C HIS A 7 -20.11 10.35 -13.71
N ARG A 8 -18.90 9.84 -14.00
CA ARG A 8 -18.60 8.40 -13.98
C ARG A 8 -18.57 7.83 -12.56
N LEU A 9 -18.45 8.68 -11.54
CA LEU A 9 -18.51 8.28 -10.13
C LEU A 9 -19.98 8.30 -9.66
N PRO A 10 -20.57 7.16 -9.31
CA PRO A 10 -21.93 7.13 -8.76
C PRO A 10 -22.03 7.98 -7.49
N LYS A 11 -23.22 8.52 -7.26
CA LYS A 11 -23.53 9.31 -6.06
C LYS A 11 -24.32 8.44 -5.10
N PHE A 12 -23.87 8.40 -3.85
CA PHE A 12 -24.70 7.85 -2.78
C PHE A 12 -25.92 8.75 -2.56
N THR A 13 -27.08 8.12 -2.40
CA THR A 13 -28.24 8.81 -1.81
C THR A 13 -27.97 9.12 -0.34
N LYS A 14 -28.87 9.87 0.31
CA LYS A 14 -28.74 10.16 1.74
C LYS A 14 -28.83 8.89 2.57
N GLU A 15 -29.73 7.99 2.19
CA GLU A 15 -29.99 6.70 2.85
C GLU A 15 -28.76 5.79 2.75
N GLN A 16 -28.17 5.68 1.55
CA GLN A 16 -26.94 4.91 1.35
C GLN A 16 -25.75 5.51 2.11
N SER A 17 -25.64 6.85 2.12
CA SER A 17 -24.60 7.55 2.88
C SER A 17 -24.73 7.28 4.38
N ALA A 18 -25.95 7.25 4.90
CA ALA A 18 -26.25 6.93 6.30
C ALA A 18 -25.91 5.46 6.63
N LEU A 19 -26.18 4.53 5.71
CA LEU A 19 -25.87 3.12 5.87
C LEU A 19 -24.36 2.85 5.97
N VAL A 20 -23.55 3.53 5.16
CA VAL A 20 -22.09 3.26 5.09
C VAL A 20 -21.30 4.06 6.13
N LYS A 21 -21.74 5.26 6.49
CA LYS A 21 -20.99 6.13 7.40
C LYS A 21 -20.97 5.53 8.82
N GLY A 22 -19.77 5.16 9.28
CA GLY A 22 -19.59 4.54 10.60
C GLY A 22 -19.95 3.06 10.65
N SER A 23 -20.07 2.40 9.49
CA SER A 23 -20.41 0.97 9.37
C SER A 23 -19.22 0.01 9.61
N ILE A 24 -18.20 0.44 10.34
CA ILE A 24 -17.04 -0.39 10.68
C ILE A 24 -16.80 -0.36 12.18
N ASP A 25 -16.55 -1.53 12.77
CA ASP A 25 -16.10 -1.66 14.16
C ASP A 25 -14.57 -1.62 14.27
N PHE A 26 -13.89 -2.02 13.20
CA PHE A 26 -12.43 -1.99 13.05
C PHE A 26 -12.03 -1.88 11.57
N LEU A 27 -10.76 -1.53 11.33
CA LEU A 27 -10.16 -1.43 10.00
C LEU A 27 -9.08 -2.50 9.82
N GLY A 28 -9.26 -3.39 8.84
CA GLY A 28 -8.19 -4.26 8.35
C GLY A 28 -7.30 -3.51 7.37
N VAL A 29 -5.98 -3.59 7.54
CA VAL A 29 -4.99 -2.97 6.66
C VAL A 29 -4.01 -4.02 6.14
N ASN A 30 -3.90 -4.08 4.82
CA ASN A 30 -2.89 -4.87 4.12
C ASN A 30 -1.74 -3.93 3.72
N TYR A 31 -0.57 -4.08 4.33
CA TYR A 31 0.60 -3.26 4.02
C TYR A 31 1.74 -4.13 3.48
N TYR A 32 2.27 -3.74 2.33
CA TYR A 32 3.37 -4.46 1.67
C TYR A 32 4.53 -3.55 1.25
N THR A 33 4.23 -2.37 0.71
CA THR A 33 5.20 -1.46 0.10
C THR A 33 4.69 -0.01 0.12
N THR A 34 5.58 0.92 -0.21
CA THR A 34 5.25 2.33 -0.50
C THR A 34 5.78 2.68 -1.89
N ASN A 35 5.18 3.69 -2.54
CA ASN A 35 5.68 4.26 -3.79
C ASN A 35 5.94 5.75 -3.64
N TYR A 36 6.85 6.28 -4.44
CA TYR A 36 6.86 7.71 -4.75
C TYR A 36 5.68 8.04 -5.66
N ALA A 37 5.15 9.25 -5.52
CA ALA A 37 4.10 9.78 -6.39
C ALA A 37 4.49 11.17 -6.89
N THR A 38 4.28 11.42 -8.19
CA THR A 38 4.39 12.74 -8.81
C THR A 38 3.12 13.07 -9.58
N ASN A 39 2.90 14.35 -9.84
CA ASN A 39 1.79 14.79 -10.68
C ASN A 39 1.95 14.27 -12.12
N ASN A 40 0.85 13.84 -12.75
CA ASN A 40 0.80 13.57 -14.18
C ASN A 40 0.21 14.78 -14.92
N PRO A 41 1.02 15.63 -15.58
CA PRO A 41 0.53 16.85 -16.22
C PRO A 41 -0.30 16.60 -17.49
N ALA A 42 -0.24 15.40 -18.08
CA ALA A 42 -0.92 15.08 -19.34
C ALA A 42 -1.76 13.79 -19.20
N PRO A 43 -2.81 13.77 -18.36
CA PRO A 43 -3.68 12.61 -18.27
C PRO A 43 -4.42 12.39 -19.59
N ASN A 44 -4.59 11.14 -20.01
CA ASN A 44 -5.34 10.79 -21.23
C ASN A 44 -6.80 11.28 -21.07
N LYS A 45 -7.22 12.18 -21.97
CA LYS A 45 -8.56 12.81 -21.94
C LYS A 45 -9.58 12.14 -22.85
N VAL A 46 -9.15 11.17 -23.65
CA VAL A 46 -9.98 10.47 -24.64
C VAL A 46 -10.41 9.11 -24.10
N ASN A 47 -9.43 8.29 -23.67
CA ASN A 47 -9.68 6.98 -23.10
C ASN A 47 -9.54 7.04 -21.58
N PHE A 48 -10.66 7.25 -20.91
CA PHE A 48 -10.70 7.25 -19.45
C PHE A 48 -10.35 5.87 -18.90
N SER A 49 -9.56 5.85 -17.83
CA SER A 49 -9.21 4.63 -17.10
C SER A 49 -9.10 4.95 -15.61
N TYR A 50 -9.35 3.95 -14.77
CA TYR A 50 -9.15 4.07 -13.32
C TYR A 50 -7.74 4.60 -12.98
N SER A 51 -6.70 4.04 -13.61
CA SER A 51 -5.32 4.46 -13.36
C SER A 51 -5.05 5.89 -13.83
N GLY A 52 -5.63 6.31 -14.96
CA GLY A 52 -5.53 7.68 -15.48
C GLY A 52 -6.24 8.72 -14.60
N ASP A 53 -7.33 8.33 -13.94
CA ASP A 53 -8.10 9.20 -13.04
C ASP A 53 -7.35 9.60 -11.76
N SER A 54 -6.29 8.86 -11.41
CA SER A 54 -5.42 9.26 -10.29
C SER A 54 -4.69 10.56 -10.57
N GLN A 55 -4.43 10.90 -11.85
CA GLN A 55 -3.57 11.99 -12.29
C GLN A 55 -2.19 11.99 -11.61
N THR A 56 -1.71 10.80 -11.24
CA THR A 56 -0.41 10.60 -10.61
C THR A 56 0.42 9.60 -11.39
N ILE A 57 1.73 9.77 -11.36
CA ILE A 57 2.70 8.77 -11.78
C ILE A 57 3.28 8.17 -10.51
N LEU A 58 3.07 6.87 -10.31
CA LEU A 58 3.70 6.12 -9.23
C LEU A 58 5.04 5.58 -9.71
N SER A 59 6.05 5.65 -8.84
CA SER A 59 7.37 5.10 -9.11
C SER A 59 7.96 4.46 -7.87
N THR A 60 8.68 3.38 -8.06
CA THR A 60 9.48 2.72 -7.01
C THR A 60 10.85 3.37 -6.86
N SER A 61 11.22 4.34 -7.72
CA SER A 61 12.51 5.03 -7.70
C SER A 61 12.36 6.54 -7.97
N LYS A 62 13.21 7.35 -7.33
CA LYS A 62 13.30 8.80 -7.56
C LYS A 62 14.76 9.19 -7.80
N GLY A 63 15.06 9.71 -8.98
CA GLY A 63 16.43 10.08 -9.37
C GLY A 63 17.41 8.91 -9.30
N GLY A 64 16.98 7.72 -9.73
CA GLY A 64 17.78 6.49 -9.69
C GLY A 64 17.81 5.77 -8.33
N HIS A 65 17.27 6.39 -7.28
CA HIS A 65 17.28 5.80 -5.93
C HIS A 65 15.96 5.07 -5.65
N PRO A 66 15.97 3.75 -5.44
CA PRO A 66 14.76 3.02 -5.09
C PRO A 66 14.23 3.47 -3.73
N ILE A 67 12.92 3.39 -3.53
CA ILE A 67 12.28 3.77 -2.27
C ILE A 67 12.71 2.88 -1.11
N GLY A 68 13.02 1.62 -1.39
CA GLY A 68 13.44 0.62 -0.42
C GLY A 68 14.23 -0.50 -1.09
N THR A 69 14.48 -1.59 -0.37
CA THR A 69 15.21 -2.74 -0.93
C THR A 69 14.33 -3.46 -1.97
N PRO A 70 14.79 -3.68 -3.21
CA PRO A 70 14.03 -4.43 -4.20
C PRO A 70 13.89 -5.90 -3.79
N THR A 71 12.85 -6.56 -4.31
CA THR A 71 12.59 -7.99 -4.07
C THR A 71 12.47 -8.74 -5.39
N ALA A 72 12.17 -10.04 -5.33
CA ALA A 72 11.89 -10.83 -6.53
C ALA A 72 10.61 -10.38 -7.27
N LEU A 73 9.72 -9.64 -6.59
CA LEU A 73 8.50 -9.09 -7.18
C LEU A 73 8.72 -7.63 -7.57
N ASN A 74 8.50 -7.30 -8.84
CA ASN A 74 8.74 -5.96 -9.41
C ASN A 74 7.95 -4.82 -8.76
N TRP A 75 6.86 -5.12 -8.05
CA TRP A 75 6.01 -4.15 -7.36
C TRP A 75 6.32 -4.02 -5.87
N LEU A 76 7.06 -4.97 -5.28
CA LEU A 76 7.28 -5.05 -3.84
C LEU A 76 8.70 -4.56 -3.49
N PHE A 77 8.78 -3.43 -2.80
CA PHE A 77 10.01 -2.86 -2.28
C PHE A 77 9.92 -2.81 -0.76
N ILE A 78 10.95 -3.29 -0.07
CA ILE A 78 10.97 -3.36 1.39
C ILE A 78 11.15 -1.94 1.94
N TYR A 79 10.07 -1.37 2.46
CA TYR A 79 10.07 -0.04 3.07
C TYR A 79 9.28 -0.03 4.40
N PRO A 80 9.88 -0.52 5.51
CA PRO A 80 9.16 -0.72 6.77
C PRO A 80 8.63 0.57 7.40
N LYS A 81 9.33 1.70 7.20
CA LYS A 81 8.91 3.02 7.70
C LYS A 81 7.54 3.44 7.16
N GLY A 82 7.19 3.04 5.94
CA GLY A 82 5.90 3.39 5.35
C GLY A 82 4.71 2.81 6.11
N MET A 83 4.88 1.68 6.81
CA MET A 83 3.81 1.13 7.65
C MET A 83 3.54 2.04 8.87
N TYR A 84 4.59 2.53 9.52
CA TYR A 84 4.48 3.51 10.59
C TYR A 84 3.79 4.79 10.11
N ASP A 85 4.25 5.34 8.98
CA ASP A 85 3.69 6.57 8.42
C ASP A 85 2.20 6.39 8.04
N LEU A 86 1.83 5.22 7.51
CA LEU A 86 0.43 4.89 7.18
C LEU A 86 -0.44 4.80 8.43
N MET A 87 0.04 4.18 9.52
CA MET A 87 -0.73 4.10 10.77
C MET A 87 -1.00 5.48 11.35
N LEU A 88 0.00 6.37 11.37
CA LEU A 88 -0.19 7.75 11.80
C LEU A 88 -1.17 8.51 10.90
N TYR A 89 -1.04 8.34 9.58
CA TYR A 89 -1.98 8.93 8.65
C TYR A 89 -3.42 8.44 8.89
N ILE A 90 -3.62 7.14 9.13
CA ILE A 90 -4.96 6.60 9.41
C ILE A 90 -5.51 7.17 10.72
N LYS A 91 -4.67 7.21 11.76
CA LYS A 91 -5.00 7.79 13.07
C LYS A 91 -5.52 9.22 12.92
N ASP A 92 -4.75 10.08 12.25
CA ASP A 92 -5.07 11.50 12.11
C ASP A 92 -6.25 11.74 11.15
N LYS A 93 -6.29 11.03 10.02
CA LYS A 93 -7.26 11.29 8.95
C LYS A 93 -8.62 10.64 9.20
N TYR A 94 -8.63 9.47 9.83
CA TYR A 94 -9.83 8.63 9.99
C TYR A 94 -10.25 8.44 11.45
N LYS A 95 -9.78 9.32 12.35
CA LYS A 95 -10.16 9.35 13.77
C LYS A 95 -9.76 8.08 14.54
N ASN A 96 -8.63 7.49 14.16
CA ASN A 96 -8.01 6.40 14.90
C ASN A 96 -8.95 5.22 15.25
N PRO A 97 -9.59 4.56 14.26
CA PRO A 97 -10.37 3.36 14.55
C PRO A 97 -9.45 2.25 15.07
N PRO A 98 -10.00 1.20 15.72
CA PRO A 98 -9.24 -0.03 15.95
C PRO A 98 -8.69 -0.56 14.61
N ILE A 99 -7.38 -0.83 14.53
CA ILE A 99 -6.71 -1.28 13.32
C ILE A 99 -6.10 -2.66 13.54
N TYR A 100 -6.26 -3.53 12.55
CA TYR A 100 -5.54 -4.80 12.47
C TYR A 100 -4.73 -4.83 11.18
N ILE A 101 -3.45 -5.19 11.28
CA ILE A 101 -2.68 -5.54 10.09
C ILE A 101 -3.13 -6.93 9.65
N THR A 102 -3.92 -6.99 8.59
CA THR A 102 -4.52 -8.22 8.08
C THR A 102 -3.60 -8.95 7.12
N GLU A 103 -2.68 -8.24 6.46
CA GLU A 103 -1.61 -8.84 5.66
C GLU A 103 -0.32 -8.01 5.71
N ASN A 104 0.80 -8.70 5.88
CA ASN A 104 2.16 -8.18 5.70
C ASN A 104 3.10 -9.36 5.42
N GLY A 105 3.82 -9.35 4.29
CA GLY A 105 4.64 -10.50 3.91
C GLY A 105 5.57 -10.28 2.74
N LEU A 106 6.43 -11.27 2.50
CA LEU A 106 7.44 -11.28 1.45
C LEU A 106 7.45 -12.65 0.74
N ALA A 107 7.31 -12.62 -0.58
CA ALA A 107 7.59 -13.77 -1.43
C ALA A 107 9.09 -13.83 -1.78
N ASP A 108 9.69 -15.03 -1.71
CA ASP A 108 11.04 -15.24 -2.23
C ASP A 108 11.00 -15.46 -3.75
N ALA A 109 12.18 -15.35 -4.37
CA ALA A 109 12.33 -15.73 -5.76
C ALA A 109 12.02 -17.23 -5.94
N ASN A 110 11.27 -17.56 -6.98
CA ASN A 110 10.98 -18.95 -7.29
C ASN A 110 12.26 -19.66 -7.78
N ASN A 111 12.66 -20.72 -7.07
CA ASN A 111 13.77 -21.58 -7.47
C ASN A 111 13.49 -23.03 -7.06
N ALA A 112 12.87 -23.79 -7.96
CA ALA A 112 12.49 -25.18 -7.73
C ALA A 112 13.68 -26.15 -7.58
N SER A 113 14.88 -25.74 -8.00
CA SER A 113 16.10 -26.56 -7.91
C SER A 113 16.85 -26.36 -6.59
N LEU A 114 16.40 -25.44 -5.72
CA LEU A 114 17.07 -25.15 -4.46
C LEU A 114 16.81 -26.29 -3.46
N PRO A 115 17.85 -26.90 -2.85
CA PRO A 115 17.66 -27.88 -1.78
C PRO A 115 16.87 -27.30 -0.61
N VAL A 116 16.07 -28.14 0.05
CA VAL A 116 15.18 -27.69 1.15
C VAL A 116 15.98 -27.03 2.27
N GLU A 117 17.15 -27.58 2.59
CA GLU A 117 18.05 -27.08 3.65
C GLU A 117 18.55 -25.65 3.36
N GLU A 118 18.62 -25.26 2.10
CA GLU A 118 18.94 -23.90 1.69
C GLU A 118 17.68 -23.03 1.51
N ALA A 119 16.58 -23.61 1.03
CA ALA A 119 15.31 -22.90 0.85
C ALA A 119 14.72 -22.37 2.16
N VAL A 120 14.94 -23.08 3.27
CA VAL A 120 14.49 -22.64 4.61
C VAL A 120 15.34 -21.48 5.17
N LYS A 121 16.48 -21.13 4.57
CA LYS A 121 17.34 -20.01 5.01
C LYS A 121 16.86 -18.68 4.42
N ASP A 122 15.62 -18.30 4.73
CA ASP A 122 14.90 -17.15 4.17
C ASP A 122 15.19 -15.81 4.89
N GLY A 123 16.47 -15.51 5.08
CA GLY A 123 16.90 -14.35 5.89
C GLY A 123 16.32 -12.99 5.43
N LEU A 124 15.96 -12.84 4.16
CA LEU A 124 15.29 -11.64 3.67
C LEU A 124 13.87 -11.51 4.21
N ARG A 125 13.08 -12.60 4.24
CA ARG A 125 11.73 -12.64 4.81
C ARG A 125 11.75 -12.41 6.31
N ILE A 126 12.69 -13.05 7.02
CA ILE A 126 12.88 -12.84 8.47
C ILE A 126 13.12 -11.35 8.77
N ARG A 127 14.05 -10.71 8.04
CA ARG A 127 14.33 -9.27 8.21
C ARG A 127 13.15 -8.39 7.80
N TYR A 128 12.44 -8.74 6.73
CA TYR A 128 11.22 -8.04 6.31
C TYR A 128 10.22 -7.99 7.46
N LEU A 129 9.84 -9.14 8.01
CA LEU A 129 8.85 -9.25 9.08
C LEU A 129 9.32 -8.54 10.34
N ALA A 130 10.56 -8.79 10.78
CA ALA A 130 11.11 -8.17 11.98
C ALA A 130 11.11 -6.65 11.90
N ASN A 131 11.57 -6.08 10.78
CA ASN A 131 11.62 -4.63 10.62
C ASN A 131 10.22 -4.02 10.52
N HIS A 132 9.29 -4.62 9.79
CA HIS A 132 7.92 -4.13 9.73
C HIS A 132 7.28 -4.13 11.12
N LEU A 133 7.35 -5.24 11.86
CA LEU A 133 6.84 -5.32 13.24
C LEU A 133 7.48 -4.28 14.17
N GLN A 134 8.78 -4.02 14.02
CA GLN A 134 9.45 -2.96 14.78
C GLN A 134 8.89 -1.57 14.48
N TYR A 135 8.61 -1.25 13.20
CA TYR A 135 7.99 0.02 12.84
C TYR A 135 6.52 0.09 13.23
N LEU A 136 5.78 -1.02 13.19
CA LEU A 136 4.41 -1.09 13.70
C LEU A 136 4.38 -0.77 15.20
N SER A 137 5.30 -1.37 15.97
CA SER A 137 5.40 -1.13 17.42
C SER A 137 5.69 0.33 17.75
N LYS A 138 6.36 1.08 16.87
CA LYS A 138 6.58 2.53 17.06
C LYS A 138 5.31 3.37 16.86
N ALA A 139 4.31 2.83 16.16
CA ALA A 139 3.07 3.53 15.86
C ALA A 139 2.01 3.43 16.98
N ILE A 140 2.29 2.62 18.01
CA ILE A 140 1.46 2.42 19.21
C ILE A 140 1.87 3.47 20.25
#